data_AF-A0A842XE59-F1
#
_entry.id   AF-A0A842XE59-F1
#
_cell.length_a   1.000
_cell.length_b   1.000
_cell.length_c   1.000
_cell.angle_alpha   90.00
_cell.angle_beta   90.00
_cell.angle_gamma   90.00
#
_symmetry.space_group_name_H-M   'P 1'
#
loop_
_entity.id
_entity.type
_entity.pdbx_description
1 polymer ?
#
loop_
_entity_poly.entity_id
_entity_poly.type
_entity_poly.pdbx_seq_one_letter_code
_entity_poly.pdbx_strand_id
1 'polypeptide(L)'
;MIAIFSLAQKSVAIAEKVKSDLVERGFDAELICSEKISCNSADEKVESVYRAIRESFRAKKNIVAVLPIGVVVRAIEPKKKTEDPWVVCIDENGKWVIPVLNGHRGANEFAQIIAEGLSAQAVITTFHEEG
;
A
#
# COMPACT_ATOMS: atom_id res chain seq x y z
N MET A 1 5.53 3.10 10.53
CA MET A 1 4.30 3.61 9.91
C MET A 1 4.18 3.25 8.44
N ILE A 2 3.13 2.50 8.12
CA ILE A 2 2.70 2.11 6.77
C ILE A 2 1.32 2.73 6.53
N ALA A 3 1.17 3.55 5.49
CA ALA A 3 -0.10 4.15 5.11
C ALA A 3 -0.82 3.26 4.08
N ILE A 4 -1.99 2.75 4.45
CA ILE A 4 -2.84 1.89 3.64
C ILE A 4 -3.97 2.73 3.06
N PHE A 5 -4.17 2.70 1.74
CA PHE A 5 -5.17 3.51 1.06
C PHE A 5 -6.27 2.67 0.42
N SER A 6 -7.52 3.12 0.58
CA SER A 6 -8.68 2.61 -0.17
C SER A 6 -9.48 3.77 -0.79
N LEU A 7 -9.85 3.61 -2.06
CA LEU A 7 -10.62 4.59 -2.84
C LEU A 7 -12.02 4.09 -3.21
N ALA A 8 -12.30 2.79 -3.10
CA ALA A 8 -13.55 2.19 -3.57
C ALA A 8 -14.18 1.30 -2.50
N GLN A 9 -15.51 1.32 -2.38
CA GLN A 9 -16.23 0.56 -1.35
C GLN A 9 -15.87 -0.93 -1.35
N LYS A 10 -15.68 -1.52 -2.53
CA LYS A 10 -15.32 -2.94 -2.67
C LYS A 10 -13.92 -3.29 -2.19
N SER A 11 -13.00 -2.32 -2.09
CA SER A 11 -11.64 -2.56 -1.62
C SER A 11 -11.43 -2.35 -0.12
N VAL A 12 -12.46 -1.89 0.60
CA VAL A 12 -12.40 -1.64 2.05
C VAL A 12 -12.06 -2.91 2.82
N ALA A 13 -12.78 -4.01 2.58
CA ALA A 13 -12.54 -5.26 3.30
C ALA A 13 -11.11 -5.80 3.11
N ILE A 14 -10.53 -5.59 1.92
CA ILE A 14 -9.13 -5.96 1.64
C ILE A 14 -8.19 -5.06 2.44
N ALA A 15 -8.39 -3.74 2.41
CA ALA A 15 -7.55 -2.79 3.12
C ALA A 15 -7.60 -3.00 4.66
N GLU A 16 -8.79 -3.31 5.20
CA GLU A 16 -8.99 -3.68 6.60
C GLU A 16 -8.22 -4.95 6.96
N LYS A 17 -8.33 -5.99 6.14
CA LYS A 17 -7.62 -7.25 6.35
C LYS A 17 -6.10 -7.05 6.32
N VAL A 18 -5.60 -6.24 5.39
CA VAL A 18 -4.17 -5.88 5.32
C VAL A 18 -3.73 -5.14 6.58
N LYS A 19 -4.51 -4.18 7.07
CA LYS A 19 -4.20 -3.47 8.31
C LYS A 19 -4.13 -4.44 9.50
N SER A 20 -5.13 -5.32 9.64
CA SER A 20 -5.17 -6.30 10.75
C SER A 20 -3.95 -7.20 10.74
N ASP A 21 -3.64 -7.83 9.60
CA ASP A 21 -2.52 -8.76 9.47
C ASP A 21 -1.17 -8.05 9.72
N LEU A 22 -0.97 -6.83 9.22
CA LEU A 22 0.25 -6.07 9.48
C LEU A 22 0.39 -5.70 10.97
N VAL A 23 -0.69 -5.29 11.63
CA VAL A 23 -0.69 -4.95 13.07
C VAL A 23 -0.46 -6.19 13.93
N GLU A 24 -1.08 -7.32 13.60
CA GLU A 24 -0.87 -8.61 14.29
C GLU A 24 0.58 -9.09 14.18
N ARG A 25 1.25 -8.80 13.05
CA ARG A 25 2.68 -9.06 12.83
C ARG A 25 3.60 -8.02 13.48
N GLY A 26 3.06 -7.04 14.20
CA GLY A 26 3.81 -6.04 14.95
C GLY A 26 4.23 -4.80 14.15
N PHE A 27 3.68 -4.60 12.96
CA PHE A 27 3.93 -3.39 12.16
C PHE A 27 2.96 -2.28 12.53
N ASP A 28 3.47 -1.05 12.55
CA ASP A 28 2.67 0.16 12.70
C ASP A 28 2.05 0.56 11.35
N ALA A 29 0.72 0.53 11.26
CA ALA A 29 -0.04 0.77 10.04
C ALA A 29 -1.33 1.57 10.29
N GLU A 30 -1.64 2.48 9.37
CA GLU A 30 -2.85 3.31 9.38
C GLU A 30 -3.66 3.07 8.08
N LEU A 31 -4.98 3.11 8.18
CA LEU A 31 -5.93 2.99 7.08
C LEU A 31 -6.55 4.35 6.78
N ILE A 32 -6.29 4.83 5.58
CA ILE A 32 -6.78 6.09 5.04
C ILE A 32 -7.78 5.78 3.93
N CYS A 33 -9.04 6.12 4.18
CA CYS A 33 -10.16 5.86 3.27
C CYS A 33 -10.66 7.17 2.63
N SER A 34 -11.22 7.11 1.42
CA SER A 34 -11.98 8.25 0.91
C SER A 34 -13.18 8.56 1.82
N GLU A 35 -13.49 9.83 2.04
CA GLU A 35 -14.71 10.23 2.77
C GLU A 35 -15.99 9.78 2.07
N LYS A 36 -15.91 9.47 0.76
CA LYS A 36 -17.04 9.05 -0.09
C LYS A 36 -17.40 7.58 0.04
N ILE A 37 -16.64 6.80 0.83
CA ILE A 37 -16.88 5.37 1.05
C ILE A 37 -17.17 5.09 2.52
N SER A 38 -17.94 4.03 2.77
CA SER A 38 -18.19 3.50 4.10
C SER A 38 -17.01 2.64 4.54
N CYS A 39 -16.23 3.16 5.48
CA CYS A 39 -15.02 2.56 6.03
C CYS A 39 -14.93 3.02 7.50
N ASN A 40 -15.47 2.21 8.42
CA ASN A 40 -15.61 2.56 9.84
C ASN A 40 -14.32 2.33 10.64
N SER A 41 -13.44 1.49 10.11
CA SER A 41 -12.12 1.13 10.64
C SER A 41 -11.00 2.09 10.20
N ALA A 42 -11.33 3.09 9.39
CA ALA A 42 -10.38 4.10 8.93
C ALA A 42 -9.84 4.90 10.12
N ASP A 43 -8.52 5.07 10.17
CA ASP A 43 -7.90 6.01 11.10
C ASP A 43 -8.08 7.45 10.59
N GLU A 44 -8.18 7.63 9.27
CA GLU A 44 -8.41 8.92 8.63
C GLU A 44 -9.36 8.79 7.41
N LYS A 45 -10.25 9.77 7.25
CA LYS A 45 -11.05 9.95 6.03
C LYS A 45 -10.62 11.21 5.30
N VAL A 46 -10.38 11.09 4.00
CA VAL A 46 -9.86 12.18 3.16
C VAL A 46 -10.76 12.45 1.95
N GLU A 47 -10.87 13.73 1.58
CA GLU A 47 -11.54 14.17 0.35
C GLU A 47 -10.81 13.63 -0.90
N SER A 48 -9.47 13.64 -0.88
CA SER A 48 -8.62 13.25 -2.00
C SER A 48 -7.55 12.24 -1.59
N VAL A 49 -7.82 10.96 -1.84
CA VAL A 49 -6.84 9.87 -1.67
C VAL A 49 -5.56 10.14 -2.48
N TYR A 50 -5.67 10.73 -3.66
CA TYR A 50 -4.51 11.11 -4.47
C TYR A 50 -3.59 12.10 -3.75
N ARG A 51 -4.15 13.15 -3.13
CA ARG A 51 -3.36 14.11 -2.33
C ARG A 51 -2.77 13.45 -1.09
N ALA A 52 -3.54 12.64 -0.39
CA ALA A 52 -3.09 11.93 0.80
C ALA A 52 -1.93 10.95 0.51
N ILE A 53 -1.96 10.23 -0.62
CA ILE A 53 -0.83 9.40 -1.10
C ILE A 53 0.40 10.27 -1.33
N ARG A 54 0.25 11.40 -2.03
CA ARG A 54 1.36 12.32 -2.31
C ARG A 54 1.98 12.86 -1.01
N GLU A 55 1.17 13.28 -0.06
CA GLU A 55 1.61 13.81 1.23
C GLU A 55 2.30 12.73 2.07
N SER A 56 1.74 11.52 2.13
CA SER A 56 2.34 10.38 2.81
C SER A 56 3.69 9.98 2.20
N PHE A 57 3.78 10.00 0.86
CA PHE A 57 5.02 9.73 0.15
C PHE A 57 6.10 10.78 0.49
N ARG A 58 5.74 12.07 0.48
CA ARG A 58 6.65 13.17 0.87
C ARG A 58 7.08 13.09 2.33
N ALA A 59 6.20 12.60 3.20
CA ALA A 59 6.49 12.32 4.61
C ALA A 59 7.30 11.02 4.82
N LYS A 60 7.74 10.36 3.74
CA LYS A 60 8.51 9.11 3.76
C LYS A 60 7.79 7.95 4.46
N LYS A 61 6.45 7.96 4.45
CA LYS A 61 5.65 6.81 4.89
C LYS A 61 5.67 5.74 3.82
N ASN A 62 5.82 4.48 4.23
CA ASN A 62 5.65 3.35 3.33
C ASN A 62 4.18 3.22 2.92
N ILE A 63 3.92 2.81 1.68
CA ILE A 63 2.57 2.88 1.11
C ILE A 63 2.09 1.51 0.67
N VAL A 64 0.88 1.15 1.10
CA VAL A 64 0.10 0.07 0.52
C VAL A 64 -1.18 0.67 -0.08
N ALA A 65 -1.43 0.44 -1.36
CA ALA A 65 -2.53 1.08 -2.07
C ALA A 65 -3.48 0.04 -2.68
N VAL A 66 -4.71 -0.07 -2.15
CA VAL A 66 -5.76 -0.96 -2.68
C VAL A 66 -6.67 -0.18 -3.64
N LEU A 67 -6.09 0.23 -4.76
CA LEU A 67 -6.72 1.05 -5.82
C LEU A 67 -5.93 0.92 -7.15
N PRO A 68 -6.43 1.45 -8.28
CA PRO A 68 -5.72 1.36 -9.56
C PRO A 68 -4.30 1.93 -9.49
N ILE A 69 -3.31 1.10 -9.82
CA ILE A 69 -1.87 1.43 -9.80
C ILE A 69 -1.54 2.74 -10.53
N GLY A 70 -2.27 3.05 -11.62
CA GLY A 70 -2.11 4.29 -12.39
C GLY A 70 -2.35 5.58 -11.59
N VAL A 71 -3.21 5.54 -10.57
CA VAL A 71 -3.43 6.67 -9.64
C VAL A 71 -2.21 6.83 -8.74
N VAL A 72 -1.71 5.71 -8.21
CA VAL A 72 -0.59 5.67 -7.26
C VAL A 72 0.70 6.17 -7.90
N VAL A 73 1.07 5.65 -9.08
CA VAL A 73 2.31 6.04 -9.77
C VAL A 73 2.31 7.52 -10.21
N ARG A 74 1.13 8.11 -10.42
CA ARG A 74 0.99 9.55 -10.71
C ARG A 74 1.02 10.41 -9.44
N ALA A 75 0.72 9.84 -8.28
CA ALA A 75 0.67 10.56 -7.00
C ALA A 75 2.05 10.61 -6.34
N ILE A 76 2.80 9.51 -6.40
CA ILE A 76 4.15 9.41 -5.85
C ILE A 76 5.13 10.25 -6.68
N GLU A 77 6.12 10.83 -6.00
CA GLU A 77 7.12 11.74 -6.60
C GLU A 77 8.54 11.23 -6.29
N PRO A 78 8.92 10.04 -6.79
CA PRO A 78 10.21 9.42 -6.46
C PRO A 78 11.37 10.30 -6.93
N LYS A 79 12.42 10.40 -6.11
CA LYS A 79 13.61 11.20 -6.39
C LYS A 79 14.88 10.40 -6.15
N LYS A 80 14.99 9.71 -5.02
CA LYS A 80 16.19 8.99 -4.60
C LYS A 80 15.84 7.64 -4.02
N LYS A 81 16.25 6.58 -4.71
CA LYS A 81 16.09 5.16 -4.32
C LYS A 81 16.46 4.86 -2.85
N THR A 82 17.48 5.55 -2.31
CA THR A 82 17.97 5.36 -0.92
C THR A 82 17.16 6.10 0.15
N GLU A 83 16.31 7.04 -0.22
CA GLU A 83 15.51 7.85 0.71
C GLU A 83 14.00 7.69 0.52
N ASP A 84 13.57 7.38 -0.69
CA ASP A 84 12.15 7.21 -1.00
C ASP A 84 11.58 6.00 -0.24
N PRO A 85 10.32 6.07 0.22
CA PRO A 85 9.66 4.93 0.85
C PRO A 85 9.44 3.80 -0.16
N TRP A 86 9.10 2.59 0.33
CA TRP A 86 8.60 1.55 -0.55
C TRP A 86 7.11 1.70 -0.81
N VAL A 87 6.67 1.25 -1.99
CA VAL A 87 5.25 1.30 -2.41
C VAL A 87 4.83 -0.06 -2.92
N VAL A 88 3.70 -0.56 -2.41
CA VAL A 88 3.01 -1.77 -2.86
C VAL A 88 1.59 -1.40 -3.28
N CYS A 89 1.16 -1.90 -4.44
CA CYS A 89 -0.22 -1.78 -4.90
C CYS A 89 -0.92 -3.13 -4.82
N ILE A 90 -2.21 -3.12 -4.52
CA ILE A 90 -3.08 -4.30 -4.52
C ILE A 90 -4.23 -4.01 -5.47
N ASP A 91 -4.56 -4.94 -6.36
CA ASP A 91 -5.75 -4.78 -7.18
C ASP A 91 -7.02 -4.78 -6.32
N GLU A 92 -8.08 -4.20 -6.87
CA GLU A 92 -9.35 -4.02 -6.15
C GLU A 92 -10.06 -5.32 -5.75
N ASN A 93 -9.65 -6.48 -6.28
CA ASN A 93 -10.15 -7.78 -5.88
C ASN A 93 -9.19 -8.53 -4.93
N GLY A 94 -8.05 -7.93 -4.58
CA GLY A 94 -7.10 -8.52 -3.63
C GLY A 94 -6.40 -9.77 -4.16
N LYS A 95 -6.31 -9.94 -5.48
CA LYS A 95 -5.71 -11.11 -6.14
C LYS A 95 -4.21 -10.94 -6.38
N TRP A 96 -3.77 -9.72 -6.62
CA TRP A 96 -2.41 -9.37 -7.02
C TRP A 96 -1.83 -8.33 -6.08
N VAL A 97 -0.67 -8.63 -5.50
CA VAL A 97 0.09 -7.72 -4.65
C VAL A 97 1.38 -7.37 -5.38
N ILE A 98 1.53 -6.12 -5.76
CA ILE A 98 2.48 -5.67 -6.78
C ILE A 98 3.43 -4.67 -6.12
N PRO A 99 4.71 -5.01 -5.91
CA PRO A 99 5.71 -4.02 -5.52
C PRO A 99 5.94 -3.04 -6.67
N VAL A 100 5.83 -1.73 -6.39
CA VAL A 100 5.84 -0.66 -7.40
C VAL A 100 7.11 0.17 -7.32
N LEU A 101 7.60 0.42 -6.11
CA LEU A 101 8.79 1.23 -5.87
C LEU A 101 9.63 0.60 -4.75
N ASN A 102 10.95 0.59 -4.94
CA ASN A 102 11.93 0.12 -3.95
C ASN A 102 11.79 -1.36 -3.53
N GLY A 103 11.64 -2.27 -4.49
CA GLY A 103 11.50 -3.73 -4.29
C GLY A 103 12.46 -4.34 -3.26
N HIS A 104 13.77 -4.25 -3.51
CA HIS A 104 14.85 -4.74 -2.63
C HIS A 104 15.01 -3.95 -1.31
N ARG A 105 14.21 -2.91 -1.06
CA ARG A 105 14.23 -2.15 0.23
C ARG A 105 12.94 -2.32 1.02
N GLY A 106 12.29 -3.47 0.84
CA GLY A 106 11.11 -3.87 1.61
C GLY A 106 9.87 -4.09 0.74
N ALA A 107 9.73 -3.47 -0.43
CA ALA A 107 8.49 -3.62 -1.21
C ALA A 107 8.24 -5.08 -1.62
N ASN A 108 9.28 -5.84 -1.99
CA ASN A 108 9.13 -7.25 -2.37
C ASN A 108 8.76 -8.12 -1.16
N GLU A 109 9.42 -7.90 -0.02
CA GLU A 109 9.16 -8.59 1.23
C GLU A 109 7.72 -8.32 1.71
N PHE A 110 7.32 -7.05 1.78
CA PHE A 110 5.96 -6.67 2.17
C PHE A 110 4.93 -7.15 1.16
N ALA A 111 5.24 -7.18 -0.14
CA ALA A 111 4.33 -7.76 -1.12
C ALA A 111 4.09 -9.27 -0.85
N GLN A 112 5.11 -10.01 -0.42
CA GLN A 112 4.97 -11.43 -0.05
C GLN A 112 4.19 -11.60 1.26
N ILE A 113 4.52 -10.82 2.29
CA ILE A 113 3.80 -10.85 3.58
C ILE A 113 2.31 -10.56 3.37
N ILE A 114 1.99 -9.50 2.65
CA ILE A 114 0.62 -9.10 2.36
C ILE A 114 -0.08 -10.15 1.50
N ALA A 115 0.60 -10.71 0.50
CA ALA A 115 0.03 -11.76 -0.35
C ALA A 115 -0.31 -13.01 0.45
N GLU A 116 0.54 -13.42 1.40
CA GLU A 116 0.27 -14.53 2.32
C GLU A 116 -1.00 -14.27 3.13
N GLY A 117 -1.09 -13.10 3.80
CA GLY A 117 -2.26 -12.72 4.59
C GLY A 117 -3.56 -12.66 3.78
N LEU A 118 -3.49 -12.23 2.52
CA LEU A 118 -4.64 -12.16 1.62
C LEU A 118 -4.97 -13.48 0.89
N SER A 119 -4.08 -14.48 0.92
CA SER A 119 -4.12 -15.62 0.00
C SER A 119 -4.11 -15.18 -1.47
N ALA A 120 -3.31 -14.16 -1.76
CA ALA A 120 -3.12 -13.53 -3.06
C ALA A 120 -1.78 -13.94 -3.70
N GLN A 121 -1.52 -13.48 -4.91
CA GLN A 121 -0.23 -13.68 -5.57
C GLN A 121 0.62 -12.40 -5.52
N ALA A 122 1.84 -12.51 -4.98
CA ALA A 122 2.85 -11.45 -5.13
C ALA A 122 3.41 -11.44 -6.57
N VAL A 123 3.37 -10.30 -7.24
CA VAL A 123 3.84 -10.13 -8.63
C VAL A 123 5.20 -9.43 -8.64
N ILE A 124 6.24 -10.13 -8.21
CA ILE A 124 7.60 -9.60 -8.17
C ILE A 124 8.22 -9.70 -9.56
N THR A 125 8.62 -8.55 -10.11
CA THR A 125 9.23 -8.46 -11.45
C THR A 125 10.73 -8.16 -11.41
N THR A 126 11.27 -7.80 -10.25
CA THR A 126 12.66 -7.45 -10.05
C THR A 126 13.47 -8.64 -9.57
N PHE A 127 14.71 -8.79 -10.07
CA PHE A 127 15.68 -9.73 -9.51
C PHE A 127 16.17 -9.26 -8.13
N HIS A 128 16.42 -10.22 -7.23
CA HIS A 128 17.30 -10.01 -6.09
C HIS A 128 18.74 -10.11 -6.60
N GLU A 129 19.58 -9.09 -6.38
CA GLU A 129 21.02 -9.32 -6.36
C GLU A 129 21.29 -10.08 -5.06
N GLU A 130 21.66 -11.35 -5.15
CA GLU A 130 22.32 -12.04 -4.04
C GLU A 130 23.61 -11.26 -3.75
N GLY A 131 23.73 -10.78 -2.51
CA GLY A 131 24.95 -10.15 -2.02
C GLY A 131 26.06 -11.15 -1.77
#